data_AF-A0A5Q4Z742-F1
#
_entry.id   AF-A0A5Q4Z742-F1
#
_cell.length_a   1.000
_cell.length_b   1.000
_cell.length_c   1.000
_cell.angle_alpha   90.00
_cell.angle_beta   90.00
_cell.angle_gamma   90.00
#
_symmetry.space_group_name_H-M   'P 1'
#
loop_
_entity.id
_entity.type
_entity.pdbx_description
1 polymer ?
#
loop_
_entity_poly.entity_id
_entity_poly.type
_entity_poly.pdbx_seq_one_letter_code
_entity_poly.pdbx_strand_id
1 'polypeptide(L)'
;MSTYDPFSAFLNKVLHGNPNQDLIDAGLPALRRLYAIAREDGGSSYVAAEFLLGLYDQKRFPFPLADLRMLDQECVDDVLRVLQMDTRACSHNVAHYFAHGVKRFEQLAIDWGFIDSTD
;
A
#
# COMPACT_ATOMS: atom_id res chain seq x y z
N MET A 1 25.98 31.99 1.41
CA MET A 1 24.84 31.36 2.13
C MET A 1 23.63 31.50 1.22
N SER A 2 23.16 30.41 0.61
CA SER A 2 21.98 30.46 -0.26
C SER A 2 20.74 30.62 0.63
N THR A 3 20.04 31.74 0.47
CA THR A 3 18.76 31.99 1.17
C THR A 3 17.71 31.10 0.52
N TYR A 4 17.16 30.16 1.29
CA TYR A 4 16.01 29.37 0.88
C TYR A 4 14.84 30.31 0.54
N ASP A 5 14.46 30.36 -0.74
CA ASP A 5 13.25 31.04 -1.19
C ASP A 5 12.11 30.01 -1.36
N PRO A 6 11.08 30.04 -0.49
CA PRO A 6 9.97 29.10 -0.55
C PRO A 6 9.19 29.16 -1.86
N PHE A 7 9.12 30.33 -2.51
CA PHE A 7 8.37 30.50 -3.74
C PHE A 7 9.09 29.85 -4.94
N SER A 8 10.41 30.06 -5.06
CA SER A 8 11.22 29.36 -6.08
C SER A 8 11.23 27.84 -5.86
N ALA A 9 11.25 27.37 -4.61
CA ALA A 9 11.13 25.94 -4.30
C ALA A 9 9.77 25.37 -4.72
N PHE A 10 8.67 26.11 -4.47
CA PHE A 10 7.33 25.74 -4.91
C PHE A 10 7.23 25.67 -6.45
N LEU A 11 7.70 26.69 -7.17
CA LEU A 11 7.67 26.70 -8.63
C LEU A 11 8.49 25.57 -9.23
N ASN A 12 9.67 25.28 -8.70
CA ASN A 12 10.45 24.12 -9.14
C ASN A 12 9.70 22.80 -8.89
N LYS A 13 9.00 22.66 -7.75
CA LYS A 13 8.16 21.49 -7.50
C LYS A 13 6.98 21.41 -8.49
N VAL A 14 6.32 22.52 -8.80
CA VAL A 14 5.17 22.51 -9.73
C VAL A 14 5.61 22.25 -11.18
N LEU A 15 6.73 22.84 -11.59
CA LEU A 15 7.20 22.78 -12.98
C LEU A 15 8.03 21.53 -13.29
N HIS A 16 8.69 20.95 -12.28
CA HIS A 16 9.60 19.81 -12.44
C HIS A 16 9.28 18.63 -11.51
N GLY A 17 8.23 18.74 -10.70
CA GLY A 17 7.74 17.64 -9.88
C GLY A 17 7.38 16.46 -10.77
N ASN A 18 7.97 15.31 -10.48
CA ASN A 18 7.58 14.08 -11.13
C ASN A 18 6.25 13.64 -10.50
N PRO A 19 5.12 13.64 -11.24
CA PRO A 19 3.83 13.23 -10.69
C PRO A 19 3.86 11.80 -10.14
N ASN A 20 4.75 10.94 -10.64
CA ASN A 20 4.95 9.61 -10.09
C ASN A 20 5.62 9.64 -8.71
N GLN A 21 6.45 10.65 -8.42
CA GLN A 21 7.10 10.79 -7.11
C GLN A 21 6.09 11.22 -6.04
N ASP A 22 5.19 12.18 -6.33
CA ASP A 22 4.14 12.55 -5.37
C ASP A 22 3.20 11.35 -5.06
N LEU A 23 2.93 10.49 -6.05
CA LEU A 23 2.18 9.25 -5.84
C LEU A 23 2.94 8.25 -4.95
N ILE A 24 4.25 8.11 -5.13
CA ILE A 24 5.09 7.26 -4.28
C ILE A 24 5.15 7.82 -2.85
N ASP A 25 5.33 9.13 -2.70
CA ASP A 25 5.42 9.81 -1.41
C ASP A 25 4.13 9.68 -0.60
N ALA A 26 2.97 9.60 -1.26
CA ALA A 26 1.68 9.35 -0.64
C ALA A 26 1.38 7.86 -0.41
N GLY A 27 1.67 7.02 -1.42
CA GLY A 27 1.29 5.60 -1.45
C GLY A 27 2.18 4.72 -0.57
N LEU A 28 3.48 4.98 -0.49
CA LEU A 28 4.40 4.13 0.27
C LEU A 28 4.14 4.21 1.79
N PRO A 29 3.90 5.38 2.40
CA PRO A 29 3.46 5.45 3.80
C PRO A 29 2.11 4.77 4.04
N ALA A 30 1.14 4.93 3.13
CA ALA A 30 -0.16 4.27 3.20
C ALA A 30 -0.04 2.74 3.15
N LEU A 31 0.80 2.23 2.25
CA LEU A 31 1.11 0.79 2.14
C LEU A 31 1.68 0.24 3.45
N ARG A 32 2.58 0.99 4.11
CA ARG A 32 3.15 0.58 5.40
C ARG A 32 2.11 0.59 6.53
N ARG A 33 1.20 1.57 6.55
CA ARG A 33 0.11 1.63 7.54
C ARG A 33 -0.88 0.49 7.36
N LEU A 34 -1.34 0.23 6.13
CA LEU A 34 -2.19 -0.91 5.83
C LEU A 34 -1.54 -2.24 6.23
N TYR A 35 -0.24 -2.41 5.96
CA TYR A 35 0.46 -3.62 6.37
C TYR A 35 0.57 -3.75 7.90
N ALA A 36 0.64 -2.65 8.65
CA ALA A 36 0.58 -2.69 10.10
C ALA A 36 -0.81 -3.11 10.60
N ILE A 37 -1.86 -2.48 10.07
CA ILE A 37 -3.28 -2.78 10.39
C ILE A 37 -3.62 -4.24 10.08
N ALA A 38 -3.16 -4.76 8.94
CA ALA A 38 -3.38 -6.13 8.52
C ALA A 38 -2.79 -7.18 9.47
N ARG A 39 -1.88 -6.79 10.38
CA ARG A 39 -1.27 -7.69 11.38
C ARG A 39 -1.95 -7.61 12.75
N GLU A 40 -2.98 -6.78 12.88
CA GLU A 40 -3.80 -6.69 14.09
C GLU A 40 -5.00 -7.63 13.99
N ASP A 41 -5.68 -7.86 15.12
CA ASP A 41 -6.89 -8.68 15.17
C ASP A 41 -8.13 -7.82 14.93
N GLY A 42 -8.91 -8.09 13.87
CA GLY A 42 -10.16 -7.38 13.61
C GLY A 42 -10.72 -7.53 12.20
N GLY A 43 -11.98 -7.12 12.02
CA GLY A 43 -12.65 -7.17 10.71
C GLY A 43 -12.05 -6.23 9.67
N SER A 44 -11.63 -5.02 10.07
CA SER A 44 -10.90 -4.09 9.20
C SER A 44 -9.50 -4.60 8.86
N SER A 45 -8.84 -5.26 9.82
CA SER A 45 -7.53 -5.90 9.63
C SER A 45 -7.58 -7.03 8.60
N TYR A 46 -8.63 -7.86 8.66
CA TYR A 46 -8.85 -8.90 7.64
C TYR A 46 -8.98 -8.30 6.23
N VAL A 47 -9.82 -7.26 6.07
CA VAL A 47 -10.01 -6.62 4.76
C VAL A 47 -8.72 -5.94 4.26
N ALA A 48 -7.95 -5.32 5.15
CA ALA A 48 -6.64 -4.77 4.81
C ALA A 48 -5.67 -5.87 4.36
N ALA A 49 -5.66 -7.03 5.02
CA ALA A 49 -4.84 -8.17 4.65
C ALA A 49 -5.23 -8.73 3.27
N GLU A 50 -6.51 -8.98 3.04
CA GLU A 50 -7.03 -9.51 1.78
C GLU A 50 -6.74 -8.56 0.60
N PHE A 51 -6.90 -7.25 0.81
CA PHE A 51 -6.53 -6.24 -0.18
C PHE A 51 -5.03 -6.28 -0.53
N LEU A 52 -4.16 -6.31 0.48
CA LEU A 52 -2.71 -6.37 0.27
C LEU A 52 -2.28 -7.67 -0.42
N LEU A 53 -2.87 -8.80 -0.04
CA LEU A 53 -2.63 -10.09 -0.65
C LEU A 53 -3.11 -10.11 -2.11
N GLY A 54 -4.23 -9.46 -2.42
CA GLY A 54 -4.70 -9.30 -3.80
C GLY A 54 -3.78 -8.46 -4.68
N LEU A 55 -3.13 -7.42 -4.13
CA LEU A 55 -2.07 -6.69 -4.84
C LEU A 55 -0.79 -7.52 -5.00
N TYR A 56 -0.48 -8.38 -4.04
CA TYR A 56 0.69 -9.25 -4.07
C TYR A 56 0.53 -10.37 -5.12
N ASP A 57 -0.60 -11.08 -5.12
CA ASP A 57 -0.94 -12.08 -6.12
C ASP A 57 -2.47 -12.24 -6.24
N GLN A 58 -3.07 -11.49 -7.15
CA GLN A 58 -4.50 -11.50 -7.40
C GLN A 58 -5.04 -12.90 -7.77
N LYS A 59 -4.23 -13.76 -8.41
CA LYS A 59 -4.69 -15.08 -8.82
C LYS A 59 -4.82 -16.03 -7.63
N ARG A 60 -3.92 -15.89 -6.65
CA ARG A 60 -3.96 -16.67 -5.40
C ARG A 60 -4.95 -16.08 -4.40
N PHE A 61 -5.07 -14.75 -4.38
CA PHE A 61 -5.82 -14.02 -3.36
C PHE A 61 -6.79 -13.03 -4.02
N PRO A 62 -7.93 -13.49 -4.57
CA PRO A 62 -8.92 -12.59 -5.15
C PRO A 62 -9.55 -11.72 -4.06
N PHE A 63 -9.61 -10.41 -4.28
CA PHE A 63 -10.18 -9.46 -3.32
C PHE A 63 -11.62 -9.03 -3.70
N PRO A 64 -12.62 -9.21 -2.83
CA PRO A 64 -13.98 -8.71 -3.06
C PRO A 64 -14.07 -7.19 -2.81
N LEU A 65 -14.31 -6.41 -3.87
CA LEU A 65 -14.38 -4.94 -3.76
C LEU A 65 -15.45 -4.44 -2.77
N ALA A 66 -16.51 -5.22 -2.55
CA ALA A 66 -17.57 -4.87 -1.61
C ALA A 66 -17.09 -4.80 -0.15
N ASP A 67 -16.00 -5.49 0.18
CA ASP A 67 -15.49 -5.59 1.56
C ASP A 67 -14.79 -4.30 2.00
N LEU A 68 -14.46 -3.40 1.07
CA LEU A 68 -14.02 -2.03 1.39
C LEU A 68 -15.03 -1.26 2.27
N ARG A 69 -16.30 -1.67 2.31
CA ARG A 69 -17.32 -1.06 3.18
C ARG A 69 -17.10 -1.32 4.67
N MET A 70 -16.24 -2.28 5.03
CA MET A 70 -15.90 -2.61 6.42
C MET A 70 -14.75 -1.77 6.96
N LEU A 71 -14.07 -1.00 6.09
CA LEU A 71 -12.97 -0.13 6.47
C LEU A 71 -13.50 1.21 6.97
N ASP A 72 -12.78 1.82 7.92
CA ASP A 72 -12.98 3.21 8.27
C ASP A 72 -12.44 4.15 7.18
N GLN A 73 -12.75 5.44 7.30
CA GLN A 73 -12.37 6.44 6.31
C GLN A 73 -10.84 6.51 6.09
N GLU A 74 -10.05 6.39 7.16
CA GLU A 74 -8.59 6.48 7.07
C GLU A 74 -8.01 5.29 6.31
N CYS A 75 -8.51 4.09 6.58
CA CYS A 75 -8.14 2.87 5.86
C CYS A 75 -8.56 2.92 4.39
N VAL A 76 -9.77 3.41 4.08
CA VAL A 76 -10.22 3.58 2.69
C VAL A 76 -9.31 4.54 1.93
N ASP A 77 -8.97 5.68 2.55
CA ASP A 77 -8.08 6.64 1.91
C ASP A 77 -6.69 6.04 1.65
N ASP A 78 -6.18 5.21 2.56
CA ASP A 78 -4.91 4.52 2.38
C ASP A 78 -4.96 3.47 1.27
N VAL A 79 -6.05 2.70 1.17
CA VAL A 79 -6.28 1.78 0.04
C VAL A 79 -6.22 2.54 -1.28
N LEU A 80 -6.88 3.70 -1.36
CA LEU A 80 -6.90 4.50 -2.58
C LEU A 80 -5.52 5.10 -2.92
N ARG A 81 -4.75 5.56 -1.92
CA ARG A 81 -3.38 6.05 -2.13
C ARG A 81 -2.46 4.94 -2.64
N VAL A 82 -2.58 3.74 -2.07
CA VAL A 82 -1.81 2.57 -2.53
C VAL A 82 -2.21 2.20 -3.96
N LEU A 83 -3.50 2.12 -4.28
CA LEU A 83 -3.96 1.82 -5.64
C LEU A 83 -3.47 2.85 -6.66
N GLN A 84 -3.53 4.15 -6.32
CA GLN A 84 -3.04 5.20 -7.21
C GLN A 84 -1.53 5.10 -7.46
N MET A 85 -0.74 4.78 -6.42
CA MET A 85 0.69 4.51 -6.57
C MET A 85 0.93 3.25 -7.42
N ASP A 86 0.25 2.15 -7.10
CA ASP A 86 0.48 0.85 -7.73
C ASP A 86 0.13 0.84 -9.23
N THR A 87 -0.94 1.53 -9.59
CA THR A 87 -1.39 1.60 -11.00
C THR A 87 -0.59 2.55 -11.88
N ARG A 88 0.14 3.52 -11.31
CA ARG A 88 0.76 4.62 -12.09
C ARG A 88 2.25 4.80 -11.88
N ALA A 89 2.76 4.38 -10.73
CA ALA A 89 4.13 4.68 -10.30
C ALA A 89 4.92 3.44 -9.83
N CYS A 90 4.27 2.33 -9.47
CA CYS A 90 4.96 1.08 -9.17
C CYS A 90 5.60 0.49 -10.44
N SER A 91 6.83 0.02 -10.31
CA SER A 91 7.55 -0.75 -11.35
C SER A 91 7.74 -2.22 -10.97
N HIS A 92 7.33 -2.60 -9.76
CA HIS A 92 7.51 -3.92 -9.19
C HIS A 92 6.42 -4.23 -8.17
N ASN A 93 6.26 -5.52 -7.85
CA ASN A 93 5.29 -6.04 -6.90
C ASN A 93 5.37 -5.33 -5.52
N VAL A 94 4.21 -5.09 -4.89
CA VAL A 94 4.08 -4.40 -3.59
C VAL A 94 4.95 -4.98 -2.48
N ALA A 95 5.22 -6.28 -2.50
CA ALA A 95 6.10 -6.92 -1.52
C ALA A 95 7.54 -6.35 -1.56
N HIS A 96 8.03 -5.91 -2.72
CA HIS A 96 9.41 -5.39 -2.84
C HIS A 96 9.65 -4.06 -2.12
N TYR A 97 8.60 -3.38 -1.65
CA TYR A 97 8.72 -2.19 -0.80
C TYR A 97 9.05 -2.52 0.68
N PHE A 98 9.08 -3.81 1.02
CA PHE A 98 9.38 -4.32 2.35
C PHE A 98 10.64 -5.20 2.35
N ALA A 99 11.46 -5.06 3.40
CA ALA A 99 12.55 -6.01 3.65
C ALA A 99 11.98 -7.41 3.90
N HIS A 100 12.44 -8.39 3.12
CA HIS A 100 11.88 -9.76 3.09
C HIS A 100 10.39 -9.81 2.77
N GLY A 101 9.91 -8.91 1.90
CA GLY A 101 8.49 -8.74 1.60
C GLY A 101 7.76 -9.99 1.15
N VAL A 102 8.35 -10.81 0.29
CA VAL A 102 7.74 -12.09 -0.13
C VAL A 102 7.38 -12.94 1.09
N LYS A 103 8.37 -13.22 1.96
CA LYS A 103 8.14 -13.98 3.20
C LYS A 103 7.10 -13.33 4.11
N ARG A 104 7.08 -12.00 4.19
CA ARG A 104 6.12 -11.23 4.98
C ARG A 104 4.68 -11.35 4.49
N PHE A 105 4.47 -11.40 3.17
CA PHE A 105 3.14 -11.54 2.58
C PHE A 105 2.66 -12.99 2.60
N GLU A 106 3.55 -13.97 2.37
CA GLU A 106 3.20 -15.38 2.58
C GLU A 106 2.83 -15.64 4.05
N GLN A 107 3.59 -15.08 5.01
CA GLN A 107 3.23 -15.21 6.42
C GLN A 107 1.88 -14.56 6.73
N LEU A 108 1.59 -13.39 6.15
CA LEU A 108 0.29 -12.73 6.32
C LEU A 108 -0.86 -13.61 5.79
N ALA A 109 -0.65 -14.30 4.66
CA ALA A 109 -1.62 -15.25 4.12
C ALA A 109 -1.83 -16.45 5.06
N ILE A 110 -0.76 -16.97 5.68
CA ILE A 110 -0.85 -18.05 6.69
C ILE A 110 -1.57 -17.56 7.94
N ASP A 111 -1.22 -16.38 8.46
CA ASP A 111 -1.77 -15.82 9.70
C ASP A 111 -3.29 -15.65 9.61
N TRP A 112 -3.81 -15.29 8.43
CA TRP A 112 -5.24 -15.17 8.16
C TRP A 112 -5.89 -16.43 7.58
N GLY A 113 -5.13 -17.51 7.38
CA GLY A 113 -5.66 -18.79 6.91
C GLY A 113 -6.06 -18.83 5.43
N PHE A 114 -5.49 -17.97 4.58
CA PHE A 114 -5.69 -18.03 3.12
C PHE A 114 -4.91 -19.17 2.45
N ILE A 115 -3.82 -19.60 3.08
CA ILE A 115 -3.01 -20.77 2.69
C ILE A 115 -2.57 -21.53 3.93
N ASP A 116 -2.25 -22.81 3.78
CA ASP A 116 -1.70 -23.59 4.87
C ASP A 116 -0.22 -23.28 5.07
N SER A 117 0.28 -23.41 6.30
CA SER A 117 1.71 -23.23 6.61
C SER A 117 2.65 -24.25 5.91
N THR A 118 2.08 -25.24 5.23
CA THR A 118 2.77 -26.31 4.51
C THR A 118 2.77 -26.11 2.99
N ASP A 119 2.07 -25.10 2.47
CA ASP A 119 2.08 -24.71 1.06
C ASP A 119 3.38 -23.97 0.68
#